data_AF-A0A956C5J1-F1
#
_entry.id   AF-A0A956C5J1-F1
#
_cell.length_a   1.000
_cell.length_b   1.000
_cell.length_c   1.000
_cell.angle_alpha   90.00
_cell.angle_beta   90.00
_cell.angle_gamma   90.00
#
_symmetry.space_group_name_H-M   'P 1'
#
loop_
_entity.id
_entity.type
_entity.pdbx_description
1 polymer ?
#
loop_
_entity_poly.entity_id
_entity_poly.type
_entity_poly.pdbx_seq_one_letter_code
_entity_poly.pdbx_strand_id
1 'polypeptide(L)'
;MSDAPWLARLEGHARRAAEGADTAHDFGHVARVVRAAREICARDGIDPTVPVAAATLHELFSYPKGHPDSPRSGEVCAERARDVLRTEGAPSDIIEPVCRAIREHP
;
A
#
# COMPACT_ATOMS: atom_id res chain seq x y z
N MET A 1 16.97 -0.95 -15.86
CA MET A 1 15.92 -1.05 -14.83
C MET A 1 16.64 -0.79 -13.52
N SER A 2 16.56 0.41 -12.98
CA SER A 2 17.15 0.68 -11.66
C SER A 2 16.42 -0.22 -10.67
N ASP A 3 17.15 -1.11 -10.01
CA ASP A 3 16.58 -1.87 -8.91
C ASP A 3 16.02 -0.86 -7.90
N ALA A 4 14.74 -1.02 -7.54
CA ALA A 4 14.08 -0.23 -6.52
C ALA A 4 14.11 -1.05 -5.22
N PRO A 5 15.24 -1.14 -4.51
CA PRO A 5 15.37 -2.02 -3.33
C PRO A 5 14.40 -1.62 -2.21
N TRP A 6 13.95 -0.35 -2.20
CA TRP A 6 12.91 0.13 -1.29
C TRP A 6 11.56 -0.56 -1.53
N LEU A 7 11.22 -0.88 -2.79
CA LEU A 7 9.94 -1.52 -3.14
C LEU A 7 9.85 -2.93 -2.56
N ALA A 8 10.98 -3.67 -2.58
CA ALA A 8 11.07 -5.01 -2.00
C ALA A 8 10.92 -5.01 -0.47
N ARG A 9 11.26 -3.91 0.21
CA ARG A 9 11.18 -3.80 1.68
C ARG A 9 9.77 -3.48 2.18
N LEU A 10 8.87 -3.00 1.31
CA LEU A 10 7.49 -2.65 1.69
C LEU A 10 6.69 -3.84 2.21
N GLU A 11 6.95 -5.05 1.70
CA GLU A 11 6.25 -6.26 2.15
C GLU A 11 6.42 -6.49 3.65
N GLY A 12 7.62 -6.20 4.19
CA GLY A 12 7.89 -6.33 5.62
C GLY A 12 7.03 -5.40 6.47
N HIS A 13 6.70 -4.19 5.97
CA HIS A 13 5.79 -3.26 6.65
C HIS A 13 4.35 -3.75 6.59
N ALA A 14 3.89 -4.20 5.43
CA ALA A 14 2.56 -4.76 5.25
C ALA A 14 2.31 -5.98 6.15
N ARG A 15 3.29 -6.89 6.24
CA ARG A 15 3.21 -8.06 7.13
C ARG A 15 3.05 -7.65 8.59
N ARG A 16 3.86 -6.72 9.08
CA ARG A 16 3.78 -6.22 10.46
C ARG A 16 2.45 -5.55 10.76
N ALA A 17 1.94 -4.74 9.82
CA ALA A 17 0.65 -4.07 9.99
C ALA A 17 -0.52 -5.06 10.07
N ALA A 18 -0.42 -6.19 9.38
CA ALA A 18 -1.44 -7.24 9.37
C ALA A 18 -1.35 -8.23 10.56
N GLU A 19 -0.38 -8.07 11.47
CA GLU A 19 -0.25 -8.96 12.63
C GLU A 19 -1.48 -8.79 13.57
N GLY A 20 -2.23 -9.89 13.76
CA GLY A 20 -3.44 -9.89 14.59
C GLY A 20 -4.66 -9.22 13.94
N ALA A 21 -4.58 -8.85 12.67
CA ALA A 21 -5.72 -8.36 11.90
C ALA A 21 -6.73 -9.49 11.59
N ASP A 22 -7.97 -9.12 11.31
CA ASP A 22 -8.97 -10.07 10.81
C ASP A 22 -8.63 -10.52 9.38
N THR A 23 -9.34 -11.53 8.87
CA THR A 23 -9.09 -12.10 7.55
C THR A 23 -9.37 -11.15 6.38
N ALA A 24 -10.11 -10.06 6.59
CA ALA A 24 -10.35 -9.06 5.56
C ALA A 24 -9.15 -8.12 5.42
N HIS A 25 -8.39 -7.90 6.50
CA HIS A 25 -7.25 -6.98 6.57
C HIS A 25 -5.91 -7.72 6.80
N ASP A 26 -5.88 -9.04 6.62
CA ASP A 26 -4.67 -9.84 6.81
C ASP A 26 -3.69 -9.69 5.63
N PHE A 27 -2.47 -10.20 5.81
CA PHE A 27 -1.46 -10.15 4.76
C PHE A 27 -1.88 -10.95 3.50
N GLY A 28 -2.74 -11.96 3.66
CA GLY A 28 -3.28 -12.72 2.54
C GLY A 28 -4.14 -11.86 1.63
N HIS A 29 -4.93 -10.94 2.19
CA HIS A 29 -5.65 -9.91 1.43
C HIS A 29 -4.68 -9.05 0.64
N VAL A 30 -3.69 -8.43 1.30
CA VAL A 30 -2.70 -7.56 0.66
C VAL A 30 -1.98 -8.27 -0.49
N ALA A 31 -1.53 -9.51 -0.27
CA ALA A 31 -0.82 -10.30 -1.26
C ALA A 31 -1.66 -10.56 -2.53
N ARG A 32 -2.98 -10.80 -2.38
CA ARG A 32 -3.88 -10.98 -3.53
C ARG A 32 -4.03 -9.68 -4.34
N VAL A 33 -4.16 -8.54 -3.67
CA VAL A 33 -4.27 -7.23 -4.32
C VAL A 33 -2.97 -6.86 -5.05
N VAL A 34 -1.81 -7.08 -4.42
CA VAL A 34 -0.50 -6.88 -5.05
C VAL A 34 -0.33 -7.75 -6.31
N ARG A 35 -0.75 -9.02 -6.25
CA ARG A 35 -0.72 -9.91 -7.43
C ARG A 35 -1.58 -9.36 -8.56
N ALA A 36 -2.82 -8.96 -8.26
CA ALA A 36 -3.73 -8.40 -9.26
C ALA A 36 -3.16 -7.11 -9.88
N ALA A 37 -2.59 -6.21 -9.07
CA ALA A 37 -1.95 -4.99 -9.55
C ALA A 37 -0.80 -5.29 -10.52
N ARG A 38 0.06 -6.27 -10.21
CA ARG A 38 1.15 -6.72 -11.10
C ARG A 38 0.62 -7.29 -12.41
N GLU A 39 -0.41 -8.14 -12.35
CA GLU A 39 -1.03 -8.75 -13.53
C GLU A 39 -1.66 -7.70 -14.46
N ILE A 40 -2.36 -6.72 -13.88
CA ILE A 40 -2.93 -5.57 -14.63
C ILE A 40 -1.83 -4.74 -15.29
N CYS A 41 -0.78 -4.36 -14.53
CA CYS A 41 0.31 -3.56 -15.08
C CYS A 41 1.04 -4.28 -16.21
N ALA A 42 1.30 -5.58 -16.06
CA ALA A 42 1.96 -6.39 -17.08
C ALA A 42 1.11 -6.51 -18.35
N ARG A 43 -0.20 -6.72 -18.22
CA ARG A 43 -1.13 -6.80 -19.35
C ARG A 43 -1.23 -5.48 -20.12
N ASP A 44 -1.25 -4.37 -19.38
CA ASP A 44 -1.56 -3.05 -19.96
C ASP A 44 -0.28 -2.23 -20.25
N GLY A 45 0.92 -2.80 -20.01
CA GLY A 45 2.21 -2.15 -20.28
C GLY A 45 2.52 -0.97 -19.36
N ILE A 46 1.98 -0.96 -18.14
CA ILE A 46 2.10 0.11 -17.16
C ILE A 46 3.32 -0.16 -16.26
N ASP A 47 4.08 0.89 -15.89
CA ASP A 47 5.13 0.79 -14.87
C ASP A 47 4.51 0.37 -13.52
N PRO A 48 4.88 -0.80 -12.98
CA PRO A 48 4.28 -1.33 -11.76
C PRO A 48 4.71 -0.59 -10.49
N THR A 49 5.70 0.32 -10.55
CA THR A 49 6.32 0.92 -9.36
C THR A 49 5.30 1.57 -8.43
N VAL A 50 4.48 2.50 -8.94
CA VAL A 50 3.44 3.18 -8.15
C VAL A 50 2.28 2.23 -7.79
N PRO A 51 1.66 1.49 -8.74
CA PRO A 51 0.53 0.62 -8.42
C PRO A 51 0.87 -0.48 -7.41
N VAL A 52 2.06 -1.09 -7.52
CA VAL A 52 2.50 -2.13 -6.58
C VAL A 52 2.84 -1.55 -5.21
N ALA A 53 3.48 -0.39 -5.14
CA ALA A 53 3.74 0.27 -3.87
C ALA A 53 2.44 0.64 -3.14
N ALA A 54 1.48 1.23 -3.86
CA ALA A 54 0.16 1.55 -3.32
C ALA A 54 -0.57 0.28 -2.85
N ALA A 55 -0.67 -0.75 -3.70
CA ALA A 55 -1.30 -2.02 -3.35
C ALA A 55 -0.62 -2.72 -2.16
N THR A 56 0.69 -2.54 -1.95
CA THR A 56 1.38 -3.15 -0.82
C THR A 56 1.07 -2.44 0.50
N LEU A 57 0.82 -1.12 0.47
CA LEU A 57 0.67 -0.29 1.66
C LEU A 57 -0.77 0.18 1.93
N HIS A 58 -1.74 -0.21 1.10
CA HIS A 58 -3.12 0.27 1.20
C HIS A 58 -3.84 -0.13 2.50
N GLU A 59 -3.32 -1.14 3.20
CA GLU A 59 -3.92 -1.69 4.42
C GLU A 59 -3.00 -1.56 5.66
N LEU A 60 -2.17 -0.51 5.73
CA LEU A 60 -1.35 -0.22 6.92
C LEU A 60 -2.19 0.21 8.14
N PHE A 61 -3.46 0.56 7.92
CA PHE A 61 -4.38 0.98 8.96
C PHE A 61 -5.82 0.93 8.49
N SER A 62 -6.70 0.40 9.34
CA SER A 62 -8.14 0.53 9.21
C SER A 62 -8.76 0.71 10.59
N TYR A 63 -9.79 1.56 10.68
CA TYR A 63 -10.58 1.65 11.89
C TYR A 63 -11.55 0.47 11.93
N PRO A 64 -11.94 -0.01 13.13
CA PRO A 64 -12.94 -1.05 13.25
C PRO A 64 -14.25 -0.68 12.55
N LYS A 65 -14.94 -1.69 12.01
CA LYS A 65 -16.25 -1.50 11.38
C LYS A 65 -17.21 -0.78 12.34
N GLY A 66 -17.80 0.32 11.87
CA GLY A 66 -18.74 1.12 12.65
C GLY A 66 -18.10 2.20 13.53
N HIS A 67 -16.78 2.36 13.51
CA HIS A 67 -16.11 3.50 14.14
C HIS A 67 -16.49 4.80 13.43
N PRO A 68 -16.76 5.92 14.14
CA PRO A 68 -17.16 7.18 13.51
C PRO A 68 -16.13 7.73 12.52
N ASP A 69 -14.85 7.48 12.77
CA ASP A 69 -13.75 7.87 11.88
C ASP A 69 -13.41 6.82 10.81
N SER A 70 -14.17 5.74 10.64
CA SER A 70 -13.87 4.73 9.59
C SER A 70 -13.75 5.30 8.17
N PRO A 71 -14.48 6.37 7.77
CA PRO A 71 -14.26 7.01 6.47
C PRO A 71 -12.87 7.65 6.32
N ARG A 72 -12.14 7.88 7.42
CA ARG A 72 -10.80 8.50 7.44
C ARG A 72 -9.68 7.46 7.43
N SER A 73 -9.99 6.16 7.39
CA SER A 73 -8.97 5.10 7.35
C SER A 73 -8.01 5.26 6.18
N GLY A 74 -8.51 5.55 4.98
CA GLY A 74 -7.66 5.80 3.80
C GLY A 74 -6.73 7.01 3.97
N GLU A 75 -7.19 8.08 4.63
CA GLU A 75 -6.34 9.26 4.90
C GLU A 75 -5.18 8.93 5.84
N VAL A 76 -5.49 8.26 6.96
CA VAL A 76 -4.49 7.82 7.94
C VAL A 76 -3.54 6.79 7.34
N CYS A 77 -4.06 5.87 6.53
CA CYS A 77 -3.26 4.86 5.84
C CYS A 77 -2.28 5.51 4.85
N ALA A 78 -2.74 6.49 4.06
CA ALA A 78 -1.89 7.24 3.14
C ALA A 78 -0.77 8.00 3.86
N GLU A 79 -1.06 8.57 5.04
CA GLU A 79 -0.04 9.22 5.88
C GLU A 79 1.02 8.22 6.38
N ARG A 80 0.60 7.05 6.86
CA ARG A 80 1.53 5.98 7.25
C ARG A 80 2.37 5.48 6.08
N ALA A 81 1.75 5.31 4.91
CA ALA A 81 2.44 4.90 3.69
C ALA A 81 3.52 5.91 3.29
N ARG A 82 3.24 7.22 3.42
CA ARG A 82 4.22 8.29 3.20
C ARG A 82 5.45 8.11 4.09
N ASP A 83 5.24 7.85 5.38
CA ASP A 83 6.34 7.72 6.34
C ASP A 83 7.17 6.46 6.08
N VAL A 84 6.52 5.34 5.76
CA VAL A 84 7.19 4.10 5.33
C VAL A 84 8.05 4.36 4.09
N LEU A 85 7.48 4.95 3.04
CA LEU A 85 8.20 5.21 1.79
C LEU A 85 9.40 6.15 1.97
N ARG A 86 9.26 7.20 2.79
CA ARG A 86 10.36 8.10 3.15
C ARG A 86 11.47 7.35 3.88
N THR A 87 11.10 6.52 4.84
CA THR A 87 12.04 5.72 5.64
C THR A 87 12.82 4.74 4.76
N GLU A 88 12.16 4.13 3.78
CA GLU A 88 12.78 3.17 2.87
C GLU A 88 13.60 3.82 1.75
N GLY A 89 13.56 5.15 1.62
CA GLY A 89 14.32 5.92 0.64
C GLY A 89 13.66 6.00 -0.73
N ALA A 90 12.32 5.92 -0.80
CA ALA A 90 11.60 6.06 -2.06
C ALA A 90 11.70 7.51 -2.62
N PRO A 91 11.80 7.68 -3.96
CA PRO A 91 11.78 8.99 -4.60
C PRO A 91 10.49 9.78 -4.32
N SER A 92 10.59 11.11 -4.21
CA SER A 92 9.45 11.98 -3.90
C SER A 92 8.36 11.99 -4.98
N ASP A 93 8.74 11.81 -6.24
CA ASP A 93 7.85 11.67 -7.39
C ASP A 93 7.06 10.36 -7.39
N ILE A 94 7.47 9.36 -6.60
CA ILE A 94 6.72 8.12 -6.34
C ILE A 94 5.80 8.27 -5.12
N ILE A 95 6.27 8.95 -4.07
CA ILE A 95 5.54 9.04 -2.79
C ILE A 95 4.15 9.64 -2.96
N GLU A 96 4.05 10.79 -3.63
CA GLU A 96 2.76 11.49 -3.74
C GLU A 96 1.71 10.71 -4.55
N PRO A 97 2.04 10.15 -5.74
CA PRO A 97 1.11 9.26 -6.45
C PRO A 97 0.65 8.05 -5.63
N VAL A 98 1.55 7.43 -4.85
CA VAL A 98 1.18 6.31 -3.97
C VAL A 98 0.21 6.76 -2.88
N CYS A 99 0.51 7.87 -2.19
CA CYS A 99 -0.35 8.39 -1.13
C CYS A 99 -1.74 8.77 -1.65
N ARG A 100 -1.81 9.35 -2.86
CA ARG A 100 -3.07 9.68 -3.51
C ARG A 100 -3.88 8.43 -3.82
N ALA A 101 -3.26 7.43 -4.44
CA ALA A 101 -3.93 6.16 -4.77
C ALA A 101 -4.47 5.47 -3.51
N ILE A 102 -3.75 5.57 -2.38
CA ILE A 102 -4.23 5.04 -1.10
C ILE A 102 -5.40 5.85 -0.55
N ARG A 103 -5.33 7.18 -0.59
CA ARG A 103 -6.39 8.04 -0.06
C ARG A 103 -7.71 7.90 -0.82
N GLU A 104 -7.63 7.70 -2.13
CA GLU A 104 -8.78 7.67 -3.02
C GLU A 104 -9.38 6.27 -3.17
N HIS A 105 -8.77 5.22 -2.58
CA HIS A 105 -9.39 3.90 -2.58
C HIS A 105 -10.54 3.88 -1.53
N PRO A 106 -11.74 3.43 -1.92
CA PRO A 106 -12.83 3.18 -0.98
C PRO A 106 -12.60 1.93 -0.13
#